data_AF-A0A7J4LAL9-F1
#
_entry.id   AF-A0A7J4LAL9-F1
#
_cell.length_a   1.000
_cell.length_b   1.000
_cell.length_c   1.000
_cell.angle_alpha   90.00
_cell.angle_beta   90.00
_cell.angle_gamma   90.00
#
_symmetry.space_group_name_H-M   'P 1'
#
loop_
_entity.id
_entity.type
_entity.pdbx_description
1 polymer ?
#
loop_
_entity_poly.entity_id
_entity_poly.type
_entity_poly.pdbx_seq_one_letter_code
_entity_poly.pdbx_strand_id
1 'polypeptide(L)'
;MSDVNKPKLAMIRLTTCGMCQFELHKKSKELEEILNVLDVSYPQKGELDERYDIILIEGGIANKDDEDLVKDLSKRSDTIISVGSCASFGGIPSPRDFFDVDILFDPPWRLKPVNSAINVKYYIKGCPININELTYYIRSVIINRKPFRKHFPVCVECRMNGTPCLLERGELCLGPITEAGCDAICTSSEKPCEGCRGPLDDRNMNYFISVLDKYGIDRRDLSVKYDRIGRTCTLSRSWKQIVNSHKYDESVDNIELEEIYTTTTPETATGLNLTDLLEKLGYNGLKTVVYNILEESKDMLGVTVLLPATMGWITSFEIDDPENSEKTVSDVVNLLYKSLGKNARLYYDRMFGVNTPVVVKERRGEDDLNSFVAVLGKDNKILIIEAPASGKYLRAMVGRAITVA
;
A
#
# COMPACT_ATOMS: atom_id res chain seq x y z
N MET A 1 -21.62 -11.86 48.03
CA MET A 1 -21.96 -12.67 46.84
C MET A 1 -20.74 -13.52 46.56
N SER A 2 -20.95 -14.83 46.49
CA SER A 2 -19.93 -15.88 46.37
C SER A 2 -18.81 -15.56 45.38
N ASP A 3 -17.57 -15.88 45.75
CA ASP A 3 -16.38 -15.89 44.89
C ASP A 3 -16.67 -16.61 43.56
N VAL A 4 -17.08 -15.85 42.55
CA VAL A 4 -17.08 -16.34 41.18
C VAL A 4 -15.63 -16.28 40.74
N ASN A 5 -14.99 -17.45 40.58
CA ASN A 5 -13.64 -17.54 40.08
C ASN A 5 -13.60 -16.87 38.69
N LYS A 6 -12.91 -15.72 38.58
CA LYS A 6 -12.86 -14.94 37.35
C LYS A 6 -12.10 -15.74 36.28
N PRO A 7 -12.51 -15.68 34.99
CA PRO A 7 -11.74 -16.33 33.93
C PRO A 7 -10.31 -15.77 33.88
N LYS A 8 -9.33 -16.66 33.80
CA LYS A 8 -7.91 -16.33 33.77
C LYS A 8 -7.46 -15.98 32.36
N LEU A 9 -6.94 -14.77 32.20
CA LEU A 9 -6.34 -14.29 30.96
C LEU A 9 -4.85 -14.02 31.17
N ALA A 10 -4.00 -14.63 30.33
CA ALA A 10 -2.58 -14.29 30.27
C ALA A 10 -2.27 -13.47 29.02
N MET A 11 -1.52 -12.39 29.19
CA MET A 11 -0.93 -11.63 28.09
C MET A 11 0.56 -11.94 27.99
N ILE A 12 0.94 -12.68 26.96
CA ILE A 12 2.32 -13.12 26.69
C ILE A 12 2.96 -12.22 25.66
N ARG A 13 4.20 -11.80 25.93
CA ARG A 13 5.01 -11.00 25.03
C ARG A 13 6.19 -11.81 24.49
N LEU A 14 6.28 -11.94 23.17
CA LEU A 14 7.43 -12.47 22.45
C LEU A 14 8.26 -11.30 21.86
N THR A 15 8.85 -11.48 20.68
CA THR A 15 9.56 -10.40 19.99
C THR A 15 8.57 -9.45 19.31
N THR A 16 8.48 -8.22 19.84
CA THR A 16 7.52 -7.17 19.42
C THR A 16 8.06 -5.75 19.68
N CYS A 17 7.41 -4.75 19.08
CA CYS A 17 7.59 -3.33 19.42
C CYS A 17 6.76 -2.88 20.64
N GLY A 18 5.88 -3.74 21.17
CA GLY A 18 5.04 -3.48 22.34
C GLY A 18 3.81 -2.60 22.06
N MET A 19 3.58 -2.20 20.80
CA MET A 19 2.48 -1.30 20.46
C MET A 19 1.10 -1.96 20.60
N CYS A 20 0.98 -3.29 20.51
CA CYS A 20 -0.34 -3.91 20.68
C CYS A 20 -0.78 -3.90 22.15
N GLN A 21 0.14 -4.13 23.10
CA GLN A 21 -0.08 -3.90 24.53
C GLN A 21 -0.32 -2.42 24.86
N PHE A 22 0.33 -1.49 24.15
CA PHE A 22 0.07 -0.07 24.36
C PHE A 22 -1.39 0.31 24.02
N GLU A 23 -2.02 -0.34 23.03
CA GLU A 23 -3.45 -0.13 22.73
C GLU A 23 -4.36 -0.46 23.92
N LEU A 24 -3.98 -1.40 24.80
CA LEU A 24 -4.75 -1.73 26.00
C LEU A 24 -4.84 -0.57 27.00
N HIS A 25 -3.90 0.38 26.94
CA HIS A 25 -3.86 1.54 27.83
C HIS A 25 -4.72 2.71 27.31
N LYS A 26 -5.25 2.62 26.08
CA LYS A 26 -6.20 3.61 25.58
C LYS A 26 -7.51 3.48 26.35
N LYS A 27 -8.01 4.61 26.85
CA LYS A 27 -9.27 4.66 27.61
C LYS A 27 -10.42 4.16 26.75
N SER A 28 -10.89 2.95 27.05
CA SER A 28 -12.10 2.37 26.47
C SER A 28 -12.94 1.81 27.61
N LYS A 29 -14.14 2.38 27.83
CA LYS A 29 -15.05 1.95 28.89
C LYS A 29 -15.39 0.46 28.79
N GLU A 30 -15.63 -0.01 27.56
CA GLU A 30 -15.94 -1.42 27.31
C GLU A 30 -14.79 -2.36 27.69
N LEU A 31 -13.55 -1.95 27.40
CA LEU A 31 -12.37 -2.73 27.78
C LEU A 31 -12.20 -2.76 29.30
N GLU A 32 -12.32 -1.61 29.97
CA GLU A 32 -12.22 -1.52 31.44
C GLU A 32 -13.26 -2.41 32.14
N GLU A 33 -14.50 -2.40 31.65
CA GLU A 33 -15.57 -3.29 32.15
C GLU A 33 -15.23 -4.78 31.98
N ILE A 34 -14.65 -5.16 30.84
CA ILE A 34 -14.24 -6.54 30.56
C ILE A 34 -13.04 -6.95 31.41
N LEU A 35 -12.05 -6.08 31.59
CA LEU A 35 -10.88 -6.36 32.43
C LEU A 35 -11.29 -6.55 33.90
N ASN A 36 -12.29 -5.83 34.39
CA ASN A 36 -12.79 -5.97 35.76
C ASN A 36 -13.39 -7.34 36.08
N VAL A 37 -13.90 -8.05 35.07
CA VAL A 37 -14.47 -9.41 35.23
C VAL A 37 -13.49 -10.53 34.94
N LEU A 38 -12.24 -10.19 34.58
CA LEU A 38 -11.17 -11.13 34.30
C LEU A 38 -10.10 -11.14 35.40
N ASP A 39 -9.42 -12.27 35.56
CA ASP A 39 -8.15 -12.35 36.27
C ASP A 39 -7.01 -12.24 35.25
N VAL A 40 -6.47 -11.02 35.10
CA VAL A 40 -5.51 -10.69 34.04
C VAL A 40 -4.09 -10.72 34.59
N SER A 41 -3.23 -11.52 33.95
CA SER A 41 -1.81 -11.67 34.31
C SER A 41 -0.89 -11.35 33.13
N TYR A 42 0.33 -10.92 33.44
CA TYR A 42 1.41 -10.64 32.48
C TYR A 42 2.65 -11.48 32.84
N PRO A 43 2.53 -12.82 32.82
CA PRO A 43 3.55 -13.69 33.37
C PRO A 43 4.84 -13.67 32.53
N GLN A 44 5.98 -13.72 33.20
CA GLN A 44 7.26 -13.95 32.53
C GLN A 44 7.51 -15.45 32.32
N LYS A 45 8.53 -15.80 31.52
CA LYS A 45 8.97 -17.19 31.34
C LYS A 45 9.35 -17.78 32.71
N GLY A 46 8.65 -18.83 33.13
CA GLY A 46 8.82 -19.50 34.43
C GLY A 46 7.77 -19.14 35.48
N GLU A 47 6.93 -18.14 35.24
CA GLU A 47 5.85 -17.69 36.13
C GLU A 47 4.45 -18.10 35.59
N LEU A 48 4.40 -19.11 34.73
CA LEU A 48 3.16 -19.54 34.08
C LEU A 48 2.33 -20.42 35.01
N ASP A 49 1.06 -20.06 35.19
CA ASP A 49 0.05 -20.89 35.84
C ASP A 49 -0.18 -22.19 35.04
N GLU A 50 -0.66 -23.21 35.72
CA GLU A 50 -0.99 -24.51 35.10
C GLU A 50 -2.05 -24.39 34.00
N ARG A 51 -2.99 -23.46 34.13
CA ARG A 51 -4.11 -23.30 33.18
C ARG A 51 -4.60 -21.85 33.07
N TYR A 52 -4.91 -21.46 31.84
CA TYR A 52 -5.56 -20.20 31.49
C TYR A 52 -6.81 -20.45 30.63
N ASP A 53 -7.85 -19.63 30.82
CA ASP A 53 -9.05 -19.65 29.97
C ASP A 53 -8.75 -19.01 28.61
N ILE A 54 -7.94 -17.95 28.60
CA ILE A 54 -7.54 -17.22 27.40
C ILE A 54 -6.05 -16.89 27.48
N ILE A 55 -5.31 -17.17 26.41
CA ILE A 55 -3.93 -16.68 26.25
C ILE A 55 -3.89 -15.76 25.04
N LEU A 56 -3.49 -14.52 25.28
CA LEU A 56 -3.18 -13.54 24.25
C LEU A 56 -1.67 -13.54 24.02
N ILE A 57 -1.22 -13.70 22.77
CA ILE A 57 0.20 -13.69 22.42
C ILE A 57 0.49 -12.50 21.49
N GLU A 58 1.26 -11.54 21.97
CA GLU A 58 1.82 -10.45 21.16
C GLU A 58 3.24 -10.79 20.72
N GLY A 59 3.57 -10.48 19.47
CA GLY A 59 4.91 -10.65 18.92
C GLY A 59 5.10 -11.98 18.19
N GLY A 60 6.14 -12.03 17.37
CA GLY A 60 6.49 -13.23 16.60
C GLY A 60 7.54 -14.09 17.30
N ILE A 61 7.70 -15.33 16.82
CA ILE A 61 8.71 -16.29 17.27
C ILE A 61 10.03 -15.93 16.58
N ALA A 62 11.03 -15.52 17.35
CA ALA A 62 12.30 -15.05 16.82
C ALA A 62 13.42 -16.09 16.99
N ASN A 63 13.32 -16.93 18.01
CA ASN A 63 14.33 -17.93 18.35
C ASN A 63 13.67 -19.20 18.93
N LYS A 64 14.50 -20.18 19.29
CA LYS A 64 14.04 -21.46 19.85
C LYS A 64 13.38 -21.29 21.23
N ASP A 65 13.83 -20.34 22.04
CA ASP A 65 13.23 -20.07 23.36
C ASP A 65 11.80 -19.56 23.25
N ASP A 66 11.51 -18.70 22.28
CA ASP A 66 10.14 -18.26 21.94
C ASP A 66 9.30 -19.45 21.48
N GLU A 67 9.86 -20.31 20.62
CA GLU A 67 9.15 -21.48 20.09
C GLU A 67 8.79 -22.48 21.19
N ASP A 68 9.73 -22.76 22.10
CA ASP A 68 9.53 -23.65 23.24
C ASP A 68 8.51 -23.08 24.24
N LEU A 69 8.53 -21.75 24.47
CA LEU A 69 7.53 -21.05 25.28
C LEU A 69 6.13 -21.18 24.66
N VAL A 70 5.99 -20.90 23.36
CA VAL A 70 4.71 -21.00 22.63
C VAL A 70 4.14 -22.44 22.69
N LYS A 71 5.00 -23.45 22.54
CA LYS A 71 4.60 -24.86 22.70
C LYS A 71 4.14 -25.18 24.12
N ASP A 72 4.79 -24.63 25.15
CA ASP A 72 4.35 -24.79 26.53
C ASP A 72 2.97 -24.15 26.78
N LEU A 73 2.76 -22.93 26.26
CA LEU A 73 1.47 -22.23 26.36
C LEU A 73 0.31 -23.01 25.73
N SER A 74 0.56 -23.73 24.63
CA SER A 74 -0.46 -24.59 23.98
C SER A 74 -0.97 -25.74 24.85
N LYS A 75 -0.22 -26.13 25.88
CA LYS A 75 -0.65 -27.15 26.85
C LYS A 75 -1.52 -26.54 27.97
N ARG A 76 -1.43 -25.23 28.16
CA ARG A 76 -2.05 -24.47 29.26
C ARG A 76 -3.35 -23.77 28.87
N SER A 77 -3.70 -23.72 27.59
CA SER A 77 -5.00 -23.20 27.14
C SER A 77 -5.39 -23.71 25.76
N ASP A 78 -6.68 -23.99 25.58
CA ASP A 78 -7.27 -24.32 24.27
C ASP A 78 -7.70 -23.05 23.50
N THR A 79 -7.67 -21.88 24.13
CA THR A 79 -8.04 -20.61 23.50
C THR A 79 -6.85 -19.66 23.47
N ILE A 80 -6.01 -19.86 22.46
CA ILE A 80 -4.88 -18.99 22.15
C ILE A 80 -5.29 -18.02 21.04
N ILE A 81 -5.05 -16.73 21.28
CA ILE A 81 -5.34 -15.63 20.36
C ILE A 81 -4.03 -14.94 20.00
N SER A 82 -3.70 -14.87 18.70
CA SER A 82 -2.57 -14.06 18.25
C SER A 82 -2.97 -12.59 18.19
N VAL A 83 -2.14 -11.72 18.76
CA VAL A 83 -2.39 -10.29 18.87
C VAL A 83 -1.36 -9.53 18.04
N GLY A 84 -1.86 -8.88 17.00
CA GLY A 84 -1.09 -8.06 16.08
C GLY A 84 -0.51 -8.83 14.88
N SER A 85 0.00 -8.07 13.93
CA SER A 85 0.56 -8.60 12.68
C SER A 85 1.82 -9.44 12.90
N CYS A 86 2.61 -9.14 13.94
CA CYS A 86 3.78 -9.93 14.32
C CYS A 86 3.40 -11.36 14.71
N ALA A 87 2.48 -11.52 15.66
CA ALA A 87 2.04 -12.84 16.10
C ALA A 87 1.26 -13.59 15.01
N SER A 88 0.49 -12.87 14.20
CA SER A 88 -0.40 -13.46 13.19
C SER A 88 0.32 -13.82 11.89
N PHE A 89 1.30 -13.03 11.47
CA PHE A 89 1.92 -13.12 10.13
C PHE A 89 3.45 -13.06 10.13
N GLY A 90 4.08 -12.85 11.28
CA GLY A 90 5.52 -12.59 11.39
C GLY A 90 5.90 -11.11 11.23
N GLY A 91 4.93 -10.20 11.08
CA GLY A 91 5.13 -8.77 11.28
C GLY A 91 6.04 -8.08 10.27
N ILE A 92 6.60 -6.94 10.69
CA ILE A 92 7.46 -6.10 9.85
C ILE A 92 8.76 -6.87 9.53
N PRO A 93 9.14 -6.98 8.26
CA PRO A 93 10.38 -7.65 7.84
C PRO A 93 11.63 -6.95 8.40
N SER A 94 12.67 -7.73 8.67
CA SER A 94 13.92 -7.18 9.21
C SER A 94 14.75 -6.54 8.08
N PRO A 95 15.66 -5.59 8.36
CA PRO A 95 16.53 -5.00 7.32
C PRO A 95 17.29 -6.05 6.47
N ARG A 96 17.66 -7.20 7.04
CA ARG A 96 18.33 -8.29 6.32
C ARG A 96 17.41 -9.08 5.38
N ASP A 97 16.08 -8.95 5.51
CA ASP A 97 15.14 -9.42 4.48
C ASP A 97 15.33 -8.66 3.16
N PHE A 98 16.06 -7.54 3.11
CA PHE A 98 16.23 -6.72 1.90
C PHE A 98 17.66 -6.68 1.37
N PHE A 99 18.64 -7.04 2.19
CA PHE A 99 20.06 -6.88 1.89
C PHE A 99 20.75 -8.25 1.99
N ASP A 100 21.37 -8.70 0.89
CA ASP A 100 22.19 -9.92 0.81
C ASP A 100 23.58 -9.71 1.46
N VAL A 101 23.59 -8.98 2.58
CA VAL A 101 24.77 -8.45 3.25
C VAL A 101 24.66 -8.79 4.73
N ASP A 102 25.76 -9.24 5.33
CA ASP A 102 25.86 -9.49 6.77
C ASP A 102 25.89 -8.17 7.54
N ILE A 103 24.71 -7.65 7.87
CA ILE A 103 24.57 -6.50 8.76
C ILE A 103 24.74 -6.99 10.21
N LEU A 104 25.80 -6.52 10.89
CA LEU A 104 26.11 -6.74 12.31
C LEU A 104 25.13 -5.99 13.24
N PHE A 105 23.85 -6.33 13.19
CA PHE A 105 22.82 -5.83 14.11
C PHE A 105 22.00 -7.02 14.61
N ASP A 106 22.14 -7.36 15.90
CA ASP A 106 21.58 -8.56 16.54
C ASP A 106 20.27 -8.24 17.30
N PRO A 107 19.14 -8.20 16.59
CA PRO A 107 17.95 -8.92 17.03
C PRO A 107 17.42 -9.87 15.94
N PRO A 108 16.59 -10.87 16.29
CA PRO A 108 16.64 -12.16 15.65
C PRO A 108 15.92 -12.19 14.29
N TRP A 109 16.61 -12.81 13.33
CA TRP A 109 16.12 -13.72 12.28
C TRP A 109 14.60 -13.72 12.10
N ARG A 110 14.13 -13.24 10.94
CA ARG A 110 12.76 -13.34 10.40
C ARG A 110 11.73 -13.96 11.36
N LEU A 111 10.94 -13.11 12.00
CA LEU A 111 9.90 -13.55 12.94
C LEU A 111 8.94 -14.53 12.26
N LYS A 112 8.77 -15.70 12.88
CA LYS A 112 7.74 -16.64 12.47
C LYS A 112 6.42 -16.28 13.17
N PRO A 113 5.26 -16.45 12.51
CA PRO A 113 3.98 -16.32 13.19
C PRO A 113 3.79 -17.43 14.22
N VAL A 114 2.98 -17.18 15.23
CA VAL A 114 2.70 -18.13 16.33
C VAL A 114 2.11 -19.45 15.80
N ASN A 115 1.28 -19.36 14.74
CA ASN A 115 0.67 -20.52 14.12
C ASN A 115 1.65 -21.44 13.36
N SER A 116 2.92 -21.05 13.25
CA SER A 116 3.96 -21.93 12.72
C SER A 116 4.41 -23.00 13.72
N ALA A 117 4.17 -22.79 15.02
CA ALA A 117 4.57 -23.70 16.09
C ALA A 117 3.40 -24.44 16.72
N ILE A 118 2.22 -23.81 16.79
CA ILE A 118 1.03 -24.34 17.47
C ILE A 118 -0.25 -23.99 16.70
N ASN A 119 -1.39 -24.60 17.06
CA ASN A 119 -2.68 -24.15 16.55
C ASN A 119 -3.14 -22.88 17.26
N VAL A 120 -3.48 -21.84 16.51
CA VAL A 120 -4.02 -20.57 17.02
C VAL A 120 -5.51 -20.52 16.72
N LYS A 121 -6.34 -20.24 17.74
CA LYS A 121 -7.79 -20.31 17.61
C LYS A 121 -8.38 -19.06 16.95
N TYR A 122 -7.87 -17.89 17.33
CA TYR A 122 -8.33 -16.60 16.81
C TYR A 122 -7.16 -15.66 16.53
N TYR A 123 -7.39 -14.70 15.63
CA TYR A 123 -6.38 -13.75 15.19
C TYR A 123 -6.93 -12.33 15.31
N ILE A 124 -6.27 -11.49 16.10
CA ILE A 124 -6.52 -10.05 16.13
C ILE A 124 -5.46 -9.38 15.29
N LYS A 125 -5.85 -8.98 14.08
CA LYS A 125 -4.94 -8.50 13.04
C LYS A 125 -4.70 -6.99 13.19
N GLY A 126 -3.56 -6.49 12.70
CA GLY A 126 -3.24 -5.05 12.67
C GLY A 126 -1.90 -4.70 13.31
N CYS A 127 -1.37 -3.54 12.94
CA CYS A 127 -0.09 -3.02 13.42
C CYS A 127 -0.21 -1.52 13.78
N PRO A 128 -0.68 -1.18 14.99
CA PRO A 128 -1.16 -2.08 16.04
C PRO A 128 -2.62 -2.53 15.81
N ILE A 129 -3.13 -3.36 16.72
CA ILE A 129 -4.49 -3.90 16.69
C ILE A 129 -5.56 -2.83 16.86
N ASN A 130 -6.81 -3.14 16.48
CA ASN A 130 -7.97 -2.36 16.87
C ASN A 130 -8.46 -2.83 18.26
N ILE A 131 -8.48 -1.93 19.24
CA ILE A 131 -8.87 -2.28 20.61
C ILE A 131 -10.32 -2.76 20.72
N ASN A 132 -11.25 -2.17 19.96
CA ASN A 132 -12.65 -2.56 20.00
C ASN A 132 -12.86 -3.97 19.44
N GLU A 133 -12.06 -4.35 18.43
CA GLU A 133 -12.05 -5.71 17.90
C GLU A 133 -11.53 -6.70 18.96
N LEU A 134 -10.41 -6.40 19.63
CA LEU A 134 -9.90 -7.26 20.71
C LEU A 134 -10.94 -7.43 21.83
N THR A 135 -11.53 -6.33 22.30
CA THR A 135 -12.58 -6.30 23.32
C THR A 135 -13.77 -7.18 22.93
N TYR A 136 -14.24 -7.08 21.69
CA TYR A 136 -15.32 -7.91 21.15
C TYR A 136 -14.98 -9.40 21.16
N TYR A 137 -13.75 -9.77 20.77
CA TYR A 137 -13.30 -11.15 20.75
C TYR A 137 -13.20 -11.72 22.16
N ILE A 138 -12.56 -11.01 23.09
CA ILE A 138 -12.46 -11.42 24.49
C ILE A 138 -13.85 -11.65 25.07
N ARG A 139 -14.77 -10.68 24.90
CA ARG A 139 -16.16 -10.80 25.37
C ARG A 139 -16.85 -12.03 24.81
N SER A 140 -16.74 -12.25 23.49
CA SER A 140 -17.36 -13.38 22.80
C SER A 140 -16.84 -14.71 23.34
N VAL A 141 -15.53 -14.83 23.54
CA VAL A 141 -14.88 -16.03 24.07
C VAL A 141 -15.33 -16.33 25.50
N ILE A 142 -15.38 -15.32 26.38
CA ILE A 142 -15.80 -15.48 27.78
C ILE A 142 -17.21 -16.05 27.89
N ILE A 143 -18.13 -15.62 27.01
CA ILE A 143 -19.51 -16.12 26.98
C ILE A 143 -19.69 -17.40 26.15
N ASN A 144 -18.59 -18.09 25.81
CA ASN A 144 -18.56 -19.30 24.99
C ASN A 144 -19.25 -19.14 23.62
N ARG A 145 -19.11 -17.96 22.99
CA ARG A 145 -19.56 -17.68 21.63
C ARG A 145 -18.37 -17.52 20.69
N LYS A 146 -18.52 -18.03 19.48
CA LYS A 146 -17.55 -17.81 18.41
C LYS A 146 -17.66 -16.35 17.92
N PRO A 147 -16.59 -15.53 18.01
CA PRO A 147 -16.61 -14.18 17.47
C PRO A 147 -16.75 -14.20 15.95
N PHE A 148 -17.42 -13.17 15.41
CA PHE A 148 -17.52 -12.96 13.98
C PHE A 148 -16.21 -12.39 13.42
N ARG A 149 -15.61 -13.09 12.46
CA ARG A 149 -14.45 -12.60 11.70
C ARG A 149 -14.95 -11.69 10.58
N LYS A 150 -14.44 -10.46 10.52
CA LYS A 150 -14.70 -9.51 9.43
C LYS A 150 -13.98 -9.93 8.15
N HIS A 151 -14.47 -10.99 7.52
CA HIS A 151 -13.88 -11.59 6.33
C HIS A 151 -14.34 -10.86 5.05
N PHE A 152 -13.90 -9.62 4.91
CA PHE A 152 -14.13 -8.77 3.74
C PHE A 152 -12.98 -7.77 3.60
N PRO A 153 -12.76 -7.17 2.42
CA PRO A 153 -11.64 -6.28 2.21
C PRO A 153 -11.83 -4.93 2.93
N VAL A 154 -10.73 -4.24 3.24
CA VAL A 154 -10.75 -2.87 3.80
C VAL A 154 -11.57 -1.91 2.94
N CYS A 155 -11.70 -2.18 1.63
CA CYS A 155 -12.57 -1.42 0.74
C CYS A 155 -14.02 -1.28 1.23
N VAL A 156 -14.58 -2.27 1.93
CA VAL A 156 -15.95 -2.16 2.46
C VAL A 156 -16.02 -1.05 3.50
N GLU A 157 -15.13 -1.05 4.50
CA GLU A 157 -15.06 0.02 5.53
C GLU A 157 -14.72 1.38 4.89
N CYS A 158 -13.80 1.40 3.93
CA CYS A 158 -13.40 2.63 3.21
C CYS A 158 -14.59 3.27 2.45
N ARG A 159 -15.41 2.46 1.77
CA ARG A 159 -16.61 2.96 1.07
C ARG A 159 -17.72 3.37 2.04
N MET A 160 -17.88 2.66 3.16
CA MET A 160 -18.81 3.07 4.22
C MET A 160 -18.42 4.41 4.83
N ASN A 161 -17.13 4.73 4.91
CA ASN A 161 -16.62 6.01 5.39
C ASN A 161 -16.67 7.13 4.33
N GLY A 162 -17.18 6.87 3.11
CA GLY A 162 -17.28 7.88 2.06
C GLY A 162 -15.93 8.40 1.55
N THR A 163 -14.85 7.64 1.73
CA THR A 163 -13.51 8.06 1.33
C THR A 163 -13.33 7.94 -0.19
N PRO A 164 -12.84 8.99 -0.89
CA PRO A 164 -12.46 8.92 -2.30
C PRO A 164 -11.42 7.81 -2.57
N CYS A 165 -11.51 7.14 -3.72
CA CYS A 165 -10.63 6.01 -4.02
C CYS A 165 -9.21 6.51 -4.31
N LEU A 166 -8.22 6.08 -3.52
CA LEU A 166 -6.83 6.46 -3.75
C LEU A 166 -6.20 5.73 -4.95
N LEU A 167 -6.74 4.57 -5.33
CA LEU A 167 -6.30 3.88 -6.56
C LEU A 167 -6.63 4.71 -7.81
N GLU A 168 -7.75 5.44 -7.81
CA GLU A 168 -8.13 6.34 -8.92
C GLU A 168 -7.16 7.52 -9.06
N ARG A 169 -6.42 7.86 -8.01
CA ARG A 169 -5.34 8.87 -8.01
C ARG A 169 -3.99 8.31 -8.45
N GLY A 170 -3.92 7.04 -8.86
CA GLY A 170 -2.67 6.36 -9.19
C GLY A 170 -1.85 5.95 -7.95
N GLU A 171 -2.43 5.98 -6.74
CA GLU A 171 -1.69 5.63 -5.52
C GLU A 171 -1.89 4.17 -5.14
N LEU A 172 -0.79 3.44 -4.98
CA LEU A 172 -0.84 2.02 -4.61
C LEU A 172 -1.47 1.79 -3.22
N CYS A 173 -2.69 1.25 -3.23
CA CYS A 173 -3.47 0.91 -2.04
C CYS A 173 -3.73 -0.60 -1.97
N LEU A 174 -3.35 -1.24 -0.87
CA LEU A 174 -3.55 -2.68 -0.65
C LEU A 174 -4.92 -3.02 -0.04
N GLY A 175 -5.81 -2.02 0.09
CA GLY A 175 -7.12 -2.19 0.70
C GLY A 175 -8.00 -3.29 0.06
N PRO A 176 -8.01 -3.46 -1.28
CA PRO A 176 -8.83 -4.49 -1.94
C PRO A 176 -8.47 -5.93 -1.59
N ILE A 177 -7.25 -6.17 -1.12
CA ILE A 177 -6.67 -7.50 -0.88
C ILE A 177 -6.34 -7.73 0.61
N THR A 178 -6.64 -6.76 1.46
CA THR A 178 -6.33 -6.75 2.89
C THR A 178 -7.61 -6.93 3.69
N GLU A 179 -7.58 -7.77 4.72
CA GLU A 179 -8.74 -8.01 5.58
C GLU A 179 -9.12 -6.77 6.41
N ALA A 180 -10.41 -6.46 6.45
CA ALA A 180 -10.98 -5.33 7.18
C ALA A 180 -10.95 -5.50 8.71
N GLY A 181 -11.36 -4.44 9.42
CA GLY A 181 -11.46 -4.37 10.89
C GLY A 181 -10.65 -3.23 11.51
N CYS A 182 -9.88 -2.49 10.72
CA CYS A 182 -9.23 -1.24 11.14
C CYS A 182 -10.07 0.01 10.92
N ASP A 183 -11.32 -0.14 10.47
CA ASP A 183 -12.21 0.98 10.15
C ASP A 183 -11.63 1.91 9.08
N ALA A 184 -10.82 1.33 8.18
CA ALA A 184 -10.15 2.03 7.09
C ALA A 184 -9.39 3.32 7.50
N ILE A 185 -8.86 3.38 8.73
CA ILE A 185 -8.26 4.59 9.32
C ILE A 185 -7.21 5.29 8.44
N CYS A 186 -6.41 4.51 7.70
CA CYS A 186 -5.40 5.03 6.78
C CYS A 186 -6.05 5.83 5.64
N THR A 187 -7.03 5.23 4.97
CA THR A 187 -7.69 5.84 3.82
C THR A 187 -8.56 7.01 4.24
N SER A 188 -9.22 6.93 5.40
CA SER A 188 -9.94 8.07 6.00
C SER A 188 -9.02 9.27 6.27
N SER A 189 -7.70 9.04 6.37
CA SER A 189 -6.67 10.06 6.51
C SER A 189 -5.95 10.38 5.19
N GLU A 190 -6.58 10.07 4.05
CA GLU A 190 -6.05 10.21 2.69
C GLU A 190 -4.73 9.48 2.42
N LYS A 191 -4.44 8.40 3.16
CA LYS A 191 -3.25 7.57 2.96
C LYS A 191 -3.63 6.17 2.45
N PRO A 192 -2.91 5.63 1.44
CA PRO A 192 -3.17 4.28 0.95
C PRO A 192 -3.05 3.23 2.06
N CYS A 193 -3.84 2.16 1.96
CA CYS A 193 -3.74 1.04 2.88
C CYS A 193 -2.39 0.33 2.71
N GLU A 194 -1.70 0.13 3.82
CA GLU A 194 -0.41 -0.58 3.90
C GLU A 194 -0.56 -2.09 4.16
N GLY A 195 -1.76 -2.65 4.06
CA GLY A 195 -1.95 -4.09 4.17
C GLY A 195 -1.57 -4.72 5.51
N CYS A 196 -1.44 -3.92 6.58
CA CYS A 196 -0.91 -4.39 7.87
C CYS A 196 -1.77 -5.50 8.51
N ARG A 197 -3.07 -5.55 8.21
CA ARG A 197 -3.97 -6.60 8.69
C ARG A 197 -3.79 -7.94 7.98
N GLY A 198 -2.89 -8.02 7.01
CA GLY A 198 -2.63 -9.24 6.25
C GLY A 198 -3.70 -9.49 5.19
N PRO A 199 -3.46 -10.50 4.34
CA PRO A 199 -4.27 -10.71 3.17
C PRO A 199 -5.63 -11.33 3.53
N LEU A 200 -6.64 -11.00 2.72
CA LEU A 200 -7.92 -11.70 2.73
C LEU A 200 -7.76 -13.11 2.11
N ASP A 201 -8.43 -14.13 2.66
CA ASP A 201 -8.19 -15.53 2.27
C ASP A 201 -8.67 -15.81 0.83
N ASP A 202 -9.82 -15.26 0.44
CA ASP A 202 -10.50 -15.43 -0.86
C ASP A 202 -10.33 -14.23 -1.81
N ARG A 203 -9.23 -13.49 -1.65
CA ARG A 203 -8.90 -12.31 -2.47
C ARG A 203 -8.89 -12.59 -3.98
N ASN A 204 -9.52 -11.71 -4.74
CA ASN A 204 -9.49 -11.76 -6.20
C ASN A 204 -8.24 -11.04 -6.75
N MET A 205 -7.15 -11.79 -6.88
CA MET A 205 -5.87 -11.27 -7.35
C MET A 205 -5.88 -10.79 -8.79
N ASN A 206 -6.53 -11.52 -9.69
CA ASN A 206 -6.58 -11.17 -11.11
C ASN A 206 -7.33 -9.85 -11.29
N TYR A 207 -8.44 -9.68 -10.58
CA TYR A 207 -9.16 -8.42 -10.58
C TYR A 207 -8.33 -7.28 -9.98
N PHE A 208 -7.67 -7.52 -8.84
CA PHE A 208 -6.80 -6.50 -8.24
C PHE A 208 -5.69 -6.07 -9.20
N ILE A 209 -5.03 -7.00 -9.90
CA ILE A 209 -4.04 -6.69 -10.94
C ILE A 209 -4.67 -5.85 -12.06
N SER A 210 -5.84 -6.24 -12.57
CA SER A 210 -6.53 -5.46 -13.61
C SER A 210 -6.88 -4.03 -13.16
N VAL A 211 -7.16 -3.83 -11.87
CA VAL A 211 -7.38 -2.51 -11.27
C VAL A 211 -6.09 -1.71 -11.21
N LEU A 212 -4.97 -2.33 -10.83
CA LEU A 212 -3.66 -1.67 -10.87
C LEU A 212 -3.30 -1.25 -12.29
N ASP A 213 -3.52 -2.12 -13.29
CA ASP A 213 -3.29 -1.79 -14.69
C ASP A 213 -4.20 -0.66 -15.18
N LYS A 214 -5.49 -0.70 -14.84
CA LYS A 214 -6.46 0.35 -15.17
C LYS A 214 -5.99 1.73 -14.71
N TYR A 215 -5.48 1.82 -13.49
CA TYR A 215 -4.97 3.06 -12.92
C TYR A 215 -3.45 3.22 -13.10
N GLY A 216 -2.85 2.39 -13.97
CA GLY A 216 -1.42 2.12 -14.17
C GLY A 216 -0.50 2.42 -13.02
N ILE A 217 -0.82 1.78 -11.91
CA ILE A 217 0.08 1.61 -10.79
C ILE A 217 1.09 0.53 -11.18
N ASP A 218 2.39 0.82 -11.01
CA ASP A 218 3.42 -0.16 -11.36
C ASP A 218 3.28 -1.43 -10.53
N ARG A 219 3.28 -2.58 -11.19
CA ARG A 219 3.35 -3.87 -10.49
C ARG A 219 4.68 -4.02 -9.72
N ARG A 220 5.73 -3.27 -10.07
CA ARG A 220 6.98 -3.15 -9.29
C ARG A 220 6.75 -2.46 -7.95
N ASP A 221 5.87 -1.47 -7.87
CA ASP A 221 5.54 -0.82 -6.60
C ASP A 221 4.83 -1.79 -5.66
N LEU A 222 4.02 -2.66 -6.26
CA LEU A 222 3.42 -3.76 -5.56
C LEU A 222 4.49 -4.71 -4.99
N SER A 223 5.51 -5.05 -5.77
CA SER A 223 6.65 -5.87 -5.33
C SER A 223 7.43 -5.23 -4.18
N VAL A 224 7.63 -3.91 -4.21
CA VAL A 224 8.37 -3.13 -3.20
C VAL A 224 7.56 -3.02 -1.91
N LYS A 225 6.25 -2.75 -2.01
CA LYS A 225 5.34 -2.80 -0.85
C LYS A 225 5.25 -4.22 -0.29
N TYR A 226 5.24 -5.27 -1.12
CA TYR A 226 5.30 -6.64 -0.62
C TYR A 226 6.58 -6.93 0.14
N ASP A 227 7.73 -6.50 -0.37
CA ASP A 227 8.97 -6.67 0.35
C ASP A 227 8.89 -5.95 1.72
N ARG A 228 8.26 -4.77 1.80
CA ARG A 228 8.02 -4.02 3.06
C ARG A 228 7.02 -4.66 4.03
N ILE A 229 6.03 -5.39 3.54
CA ILE A 229 4.91 -5.91 4.36
C ILE A 229 5.03 -7.42 4.59
N GLY A 230 5.83 -8.15 3.82
CA GLY A 230 5.55 -9.56 3.60
C GLY A 230 6.68 -10.46 3.11
N ARG A 231 7.92 -10.35 3.62
CA ARG A 231 8.81 -11.53 3.59
C ARG A 231 8.48 -12.56 4.66
N THR A 232 7.78 -12.22 5.74
CA THR A 232 7.64 -13.04 6.96
C THR A 232 6.52 -14.08 6.92
N CYS A 233 5.41 -13.85 6.21
CA CYS A 233 4.23 -14.74 6.25
C CYS A 233 4.32 -15.94 5.29
N THR A 234 3.88 -17.14 5.68
CA THR A 234 3.73 -18.31 4.79
C THR A 234 2.80 -18.03 3.60
N LEU A 235 1.86 -17.08 3.73
CA LEU A 235 1.03 -16.59 2.62
C LEU A 235 1.83 -15.79 1.57
N SER A 236 3.00 -15.24 1.89
CA SER A 236 3.83 -14.50 0.92
C SER A 236 4.34 -15.37 -0.23
N ARG A 237 4.43 -16.68 -0.03
CA ARG A 237 4.77 -17.64 -1.10
C ARG A 237 3.69 -17.68 -2.18
N SER A 238 2.42 -17.66 -1.81
CA SER A 238 1.31 -17.56 -2.77
C SER A 238 1.31 -16.22 -3.51
N TRP A 239 1.67 -15.13 -2.82
CA TRP A 239 1.81 -13.79 -3.43
C TRP A 239 2.97 -13.72 -4.43
N LYS A 240 4.20 -14.13 -4.04
CA LYS A 240 5.33 -14.17 -4.97
C LYS A 240 5.09 -15.11 -6.15
N GLN A 241 4.43 -16.25 -5.95
CA GLN A 241 4.07 -17.14 -7.07
C GLN A 241 3.07 -16.50 -8.03
N ILE A 242 2.05 -15.80 -7.53
CA ILE A 242 1.08 -15.10 -8.37
C ILE A 242 1.74 -13.94 -9.12
N VAL A 243 2.52 -13.10 -8.43
CA VAL A 243 3.22 -11.97 -9.05
C VAL A 243 4.26 -12.50 -10.07
N ASN A 244 5.01 -13.57 -9.75
CA ASN A 244 5.97 -14.19 -10.68
C ASN A 244 5.31 -14.91 -11.87
N SER A 245 4.04 -15.32 -11.75
CA SER A 245 3.28 -15.99 -12.82
C SER A 245 2.66 -15.02 -13.83
N HIS A 246 2.63 -13.72 -13.52
CA HIS A 246 2.14 -12.66 -14.41
C HIS A 246 3.34 -11.86 -14.91
N LYS A 247 3.57 -11.85 -16.22
CA LYS A 247 4.74 -11.17 -16.81
C LYS A 247 4.66 -9.66 -16.52
N TYR A 248 5.81 -9.10 -16.13
CA TYR A 248 5.93 -7.85 -15.40
C TYR A 248 5.97 -6.57 -16.26
N ASP A 249 6.12 -6.69 -17.58
CA ASP A 249 6.28 -5.56 -18.50
C ASP A 249 5.02 -5.24 -19.34
N GLU A 250 3.97 -6.09 -19.27
CA GLU A 250 2.88 -6.10 -20.27
C GLU A 250 1.83 -4.98 -20.17
N SER A 251 1.82 -4.14 -19.11
CA SER A 251 0.72 -3.16 -18.92
C SER A 251 0.88 -1.85 -19.70
N VAL A 252 2.07 -1.60 -20.24
CA VAL A 252 2.36 -0.46 -21.13
C VAL A 252 2.56 -0.94 -22.58
N ASP A 253 2.95 -2.20 -22.78
CA ASP A 253 3.20 -2.80 -24.09
C ASP A 253 1.97 -2.81 -25.00
N ASN A 254 0.77 -2.73 -24.43
CA ASN A 254 -0.49 -2.68 -25.17
C ASN A 254 -0.96 -1.23 -25.47
N ILE A 255 -0.12 -0.22 -25.22
CA ILE A 255 -0.43 1.18 -25.51
C ILE A 255 0.38 1.64 -26.72
N GLU A 256 -0.32 2.12 -27.75
CA GLU A 256 0.27 2.75 -28.92
C GLU A 256 0.03 4.27 -28.89
N LEU A 257 1.07 5.04 -29.24
CA LEU A 257 1.01 6.50 -29.26
C LEU A 257 1.16 6.98 -30.69
N GLU A 258 0.09 7.53 -31.25
CA GLU A 258 0.07 8.06 -32.61
C GLU A 258 0.18 9.59 -32.57
N GLU A 259 1.20 10.17 -33.21
CA GLU A 259 1.34 11.63 -33.29
C GLU A 259 0.21 12.21 -34.15
N ILE A 260 -0.54 13.16 -33.60
CA ILE A 260 -1.59 13.88 -34.33
C ILE A 260 -0.98 15.09 -35.02
N TYR A 261 -0.29 15.94 -34.26
CA TYR A 261 0.38 17.13 -34.78
C TYR A 261 1.45 17.64 -33.81
N THR A 262 2.36 18.46 -34.35
CA THR A 262 3.39 19.19 -33.63
C THR A 262 3.16 20.70 -33.75
N THR A 263 3.36 21.45 -32.67
CA THR A 263 3.29 22.92 -32.65
C THR A 263 4.44 23.53 -31.83
N THR A 264 4.81 24.77 -32.13
CA THR A 264 5.74 25.58 -31.31
C THR A 264 5.00 26.55 -30.38
N THR A 265 3.67 26.54 -30.38
CA THR A 265 2.80 27.35 -29.50
C THR A 265 2.03 26.43 -28.57
N PRO A 266 2.60 26.05 -27.41
CA PRO A 266 2.02 25.07 -26.50
C PRO A 266 0.60 25.40 -26.06
N GLU A 267 0.23 26.67 -25.98
CA GLU A 267 -1.09 27.14 -25.55
C GLU A 267 -2.20 26.56 -26.41
N THR A 268 -1.93 26.44 -27.71
CA THR A 268 -2.89 25.91 -28.69
C THR A 268 -3.15 24.42 -28.53
N ALA A 269 -2.19 23.68 -27.97
CA ALA A 269 -2.28 22.24 -27.75
C ALA A 269 -2.70 21.89 -26.31
N THR A 270 -2.26 22.67 -25.34
CA THR A 270 -2.35 22.34 -23.91
C THR A 270 -3.47 23.10 -23.19
N GLY A 271 -3.92 24.24 -23.74
CA GLY A 271 -4.81 25.17 -23.03
C GLY A 271 -4.16 25.83 -21.80
N LEU A 272 -2.88 25.58 -21.55
CA LEU A 272 -2.07 26.18 -20.50
C LEU A 272 -1.16 27.24 -21.10
N ASN A 273 -0.95 28.33 -20.38
CA ASN A 273 0.01 29.37 -20.76
C ASN A 273 1.44 28.95 -20.36
N LEU A 274 1.95 27.93 -21.05
CA LEU A 274 3.27 27.35 -20.78
C LEU A 274 4.39 28.28 -21.27
N THR A 275 4.16 29.06 -22.31
CA THR A 275 5.12 30.06 -22.80
C THR A 275 5.44 31.07 -21.71
N ASP A 276 4.43 31.75 -21.14
CA ASP A 276 4.64 32.70 -20.03
C ASP A 276 5.21 32.04 -18.77
N LEU A 277 4.93 30.74 -18.57
CA LEU A 277 5.42 30.00 -17.41
C LEU A 277 6.90 29.65 -17.53
N LEU A 278 7.36 29.29 -18.73
CA LEU A 278 8.72 28.85 -19.01
C LEU A 278 9.67 30.00 -19.39
N GLU A 279 9.16 31.08 -19.99
CA GLU A 279 9.92 32.33 -20.19
C GLU A 279 10.44 32.90 -18.86
N LYS A 280 9.67 32.75 -17.77
CA LYS A 280 10.10 33.15 -16.40
C LYS A 280 11.33 32.40 -15.90
N LEU A 281 11.62 31.25 -16.49
CA LEU A 281 12.81 30.44 -16.20
C LEU A 281 13.92 30.64 -17.24
N GLY A 282 13.71 31.47 -18.27
CA GLY A 282 14.68 31.74 -19.33
C GLY A 282 14.68 30.73 -20.47
N TYR A 283 13.68 29.83 -20.56
CA TYR A 283 13.64 28.79 -21.60
C TYR A 283 12.94 29.26 -22.86
N ASN A 284 13.54 28.97 -24.02
CA ASN A 284 13.02 29.27 -25.36
C ASN A 284 12.98 28.00 -26.24
N GLY A 285 12.26 28.06 -27.36
CA GLY A 285 12.23 26.95 -28.33
C GLY A 285 11.29 25.80 -27.94
N LEU A 286 10.13 26.14 -27.36
CA LEU A 286 9.13 25.15 -26.97
C LEU A 286 8.62 24.37 -28.19
N LYS A 287 8.61 23.05 -28.07
CA LYS A 287 8.00 22.15 -29.05
C LYS A 287 7.00 21.25 -28.34
N THR A 288 5.74 21.32 -28.73
CA THR A 288 4.66 20.49 -28.19
C THR A 288 4.19 19.50 -29.25
N VAL A 289 4.19 18.22 -28.90
CA VAL A 289 3.68 17.12 -29.72
C VAL A 289 2.41 16.58 -29.06
N VAL A 290 1.32 16.50 -29.82
CA VAL A 290 0.04 15.96 -29.35
C VAL A 290 -0.12 14.53 -29.86
N TYR A 291 -0.48 13.62 -28.96
CA TYR A 291 -0.64 12.20 -29.23
C TYR A 291 -2.08 11.76 -29.05
N ASN A 292 -2.52 10.86 -29.94
CA ASN A 292 -3.64 9.99 -29.71
C ASN A 292 -3.13 8.74 -28.99
N ILE A 293 -3.70 8.46 -27.82
CA ILE A 293 -3.34 7.30 -27.00
C ILE A 293 -4.31 6.18 -27.34
N LEU A 294 -3.80 5.16 -28.01
CA LEU A 294 -4.52 3.98 -28.43
C LEU A 294 -4.22 2.83 -27.48
N GLU A 295 -5.25 2.08 -27.08
CA GLU A 295 -5.07 0.88 -26.28
C GLU A 295 -5.43 -0.36 -27.12
N GLU A 296 -4.47 -1.27 -27.25
CA GLU A 296 -4.72 -2.61 -27.76
C GLU A 296 -5.59 -3.39 -26.77
N SER A 297 -6.76 -3.79 -27.26
CA SER A 297 -7.70 -4.66 -26.57
C SER A 297 -7.93 -5.92 -27.40
N LYS A 298 -7.96 -7.07 -26.74
CA LYS A 298 -8.38 -8.33 -27.38
C LYS A 298 -9.83 -8.60 -27.07
N ASP A 299 -10.64 -8.76 -28.11
CA ASP A 299 -12.03 -9.16 -27.94
C ASP A 299 -12.17 -10.64 -27.53
N MET A 300 -13.41 -11.08 -27.24
CA MET A 300 -13.70 -12.47 -26.86
C MET A 300 -13.35 -13.52 -27.94
N LEU A 301 -13.04 -13.08 -29.17
CA LEU A 301 -12.66 -13.93 -30.30
C LEU A 301 -11.14 -13.94 -30.53
N GLY A 302 -10.38 -13.19 -29.73
CA GLY A 302 -8.92 -13.09 -29.83
C GLY A 302 -8.43 -12.10 -30.87
N VAL A 303 -9.30 -11.23 -31.41
CA VAL A 303 -8.93 -10.18 -32.36
C VAL A 303 -8.40 -8.98 -31.57
N THR A 304 -7.17 -8.55 -31.90
CA THR A 304 -6.60 -7.31 -31.36
C THR A 304 -7.19 -6.12 -32.11
N VAL A 305 -7.76 -5.17 -31.36
CA VAL A 305 -8.24 -3.88 -31.86
C VAL A 305 -7.58 -2.76 -31.08
N LEU A 306 -7.18 -1.69 -31.79
CA LEU A 306 -6.72 -0.45 -31.19
C LEU A 306 -7.93 0.44 -30.94
N LEU A 307 -8.26 0.66 -29.67
CA LEU A 307 -9.35 1.53 -29.27
C LEU A 307 -8.79 2.90 -28.88
N PRO A 308 -9.34 4.01 -29.38
CA PRO A 308 -8.95 5.34 -28.93
C PRO A 308 -9.33 5.48 -27.46
N ALA A 309 -8.32 5.58 -26.60
CA ALA A 309 -8.51 5.71 -25.17
C ALA A 309 -8.65 7.19 -24.79
N THR A 310 -7.70 8.02 -25.23
CA THR A 310 -7.63 9.45 -24.86
C THR A 310 -6.59 10.20 -25.69
N MET A 311 -6.44 11.51 -25.47
CA MET A 311 -5.33 12.33 -25.96
C MET A 311 -4.36 12.68 -24.83
N GLY A 312 -3.10 12.96 -25.20
CA GLY A 312 -2.07 13.50 -24.31
C GLY A 312 -1.08 14.35 -25.10
N TRP A 313 -0.18 15.07 -24.42
CA TRP A 313 0.85 15.86 -25.11
C TRP A 313 2.17 15.88 -24.35
N ILE A 314 3.25 16.15 -25.09
CA ILE A 314 4.61 16.30 -24.58
C ILE A 314 5.15 17.64 -25.08
N THR A 315 5.49 18.53 -24.15
CA THR A 315 6.18 19.80 -24.44
C THR A 315 7.63 19.69 -24.02
N SER A 316 8.56 19.84 -24.98
CA SER A 316 10.00 19.76 -24.78
C SER A 316 10.67 21.13 -24.88
N PHE A 317 11.70 21.34 -24.06
CA PHE A 317 12.60 22.49 -24.14
C PHE A 317 14.01 22.15 -23.63
N GLU A 318 15.01 22.87 -24.12
CA GLU A 318 16.42 22.66 -23.79
C GLU A 318 16.82 23.41 -22.52
N ILE A 319 17.80 22.87 -21.78
CA ILE A 319 18.43 23.54 -20.62
C ILE A 319 19.87 23.92 -20.97
N ASP A 320 20.25 25.15 -20.62
CA ASP A 320 21.62 25.66 -20.84
C ASP A 320 22.68 25.08 -19.86
N ASP A 321 22.27 24.60 -18.68
CA ASP A 321 23.15 24.04 -17.63
C ASP A 321 22.75 22.61 -17.23
N PRO A 322 23.46 21.58 -17.73
CA PRO A 322 23.16 20.17 -17.47
C PRO A 322 23.40 19.73 -16.02
N GLU A 323 24.34 20.36 -15.30
CA GLU A 323 24.75 19.95 -13.94
C GLU A 323 23.66 20.22 -12.90
N ASN A 324 22.71 21.11 -13.19
CA ASN A 324 21.59 21.48 -12.30
C ASN A 324 20.23 20.93 -12.74
N SER A 325 20.19 19.98 -13.69
CA SER A 325 18.96 19.47 -14.32
C SER A 325 17.89 18.96 -13.33
N GLU A 326 18.26 18.27 -12.25
CA GLU A 326 17.29 17.80 -11.23
C GLU A 326 16.60 18.96 -10.48
N LYS A 327 17.36 20.02 -10.19
CA LYS A 327 16.84 21.23 -9.56
C LYS A 327 15.86 21.93 -10.50
N THR A 328 16.20 21.98 -11.78
CA THR A 328 15.36 22.56 -12.82
C THR A 328 14.04 21.82 -13.00
N VAL A 329 14.06 20.48 -13.03
CA VAL A 329 12.83 19.67 -13.07
C VAL A 329 11.94 19.99 -11.86
N SER A 330 12.53 20.09 -10.67
CA SER A 330 11.79 20.43 -9.44
C SER A 330 11.17 21.84 -9.50
N ASP A 331 11.89 22.81 -10.06
CA ASP A 331 11.41 24.19 -10.22
C ASP A 331 10.24 24.25 -11.21
N VAL A 332 10.32 23.51 -12.32
CA VAL A 332 9.25 23.38 -13.32
C VAL A 332 8.00 22.75 -12.69
N VAL A 333 8.14 21.65 -11.92
CA VAL A 333 7.01 21.02 -11.21
C VAL A 333 6.37 21.99 -10.23
N ASN A 334 7.17 22.74 -9.46
CA ASN A 334 6.67 23.69 -8.47
C ASN A 334 5.86 24.82 -9.14
N LEU A 335 6.34 25.30 -10.30
CA LEU A 335 5.62 26.31 -11.09
C LEU A 335 4.33 25.76 -11.70
N LEU A 336 4.35 24.55 -12.26
CA LEU A 336 3.16 23.86 -12.76
C LEU A 336 2.12 23.66 -11.64
N TYR A 337 2.55 23.19 -10.47
CA TYR A 337 1.68 23.01 -9.31
C TYR A 337 1.01 24.33 -8.89
N LYS A 338 1.78 25.43 -8.85
CA LYS A 338 1.25 26.76 -8.52
C LYS A 338 0.30 27.31 -9.59
N SER A 339 0.59 27.10 -10.88
CA SER A 339 -0.23 27.61 -11.98
C SER A 339 -1.54 26.85 -12.15
N LEU A 340 -1.54 25.55 -11.84
CA LEU A 340 -2.72 24.69 -11.90
C LEU A 340 -3.76 25.02 -10.80
N GLY A 341 -3.35 25.69 -9.72
CA GLY A 341 -4.24 26.32 -8.74
C GLY A 341 -4.80 25.38 -7.65
N LYS A 342 -5.86 25.82 -6.95
CA LYS A 342 -6.33 25.24 -5.67
C LYS A 342 -6.75 23.76 -5.68
N ASN A 343 -7.01 23.17 -6.84
CA ASN A 343 -7.45 21.77 -6.97
C ASN A 343 -6.35 20.83 -7.50
N ALA A 344 -5.12 21.33 -7.63
CA ALA A 344 -3.97 20.50 -7.97
C ALA A 344 -3.47 19.76 -6.71
N ARG A 345 -3.11 18.50 -6.85
CA ARG A 345 -2.44 17.69 -5.80
C ARG A 345 -1.09 17.23 -6.33
N LEU A 346 -0.04 17.37 -5.53
CA LEU A 346 1.29 16.84 -5.84
C LEU A 346 1.48 15.52 -5.10
N TYR A 347 1.83 14.45 -5.82
CA TYR A 347 2.30 13.20 -5.25
C TYR A 347 3.59 12.75 -5.93
N TYR A 348 4.19 11.70 -5.39
CA TYR A 348 5.34 11.03 -6.00
C TYR A 348 4.88 9.65 -6.44
N ASP A 349 5.05 9.36 -7.73
CA ASP A 349 4.88 8.02 -8.28
C ASP A 349 6.25 7.42 -8.58
N ARG A 350 6.41 6.11 -8.47
CA ARG A 350 7.65 5.46 -8.85
C ARG A 350 7.54 4.95 -10.28
N MET A 351 8.18 5.64 -11.20
CA MET A 351 8.20 5.30 -12.62
C MET A 351 9.61 4.89 -13.03
N PHE A 352 9.73 3.75 -13.73
CA PHE A 352 11.02 3.27 -14.24
C PHE A 352 12.13 3.16 -13.17
N GLY A 353 11.74 2.91 -11.91
CA GLY A 353 12.64 2.79 -10.77
C GLY A 353 12.95 4.09 -10.01
N VAL A 354 12.51 5.24 -10.52
CA VAL A 354 12.76 6.60 -9.97
C VAL A 354 11.49 7.17 -9.34
N ASN A 355 11.62 7.92 -8.25
CA ASN A 355 10.49 8.67 -7.68
C ASN A 355 10.26 9.95 -8.51
N THR A 356 9.19 9.95 -9.29
CA THR A 356 8.81 11.04 -10.19
C THR A 356 7.70 11.87 -9.55
N PRO A 357 7.88 13.19 -9.39
CA PRO A 357 6.81 14.06 -8.95
C PRO A 357 5.70 14.16 -10.02
N VAL A 358 4.45 13.96 -9.60
CA VAL A 358 3.27 14.02 -10.46
C VAL A 358 2.26 15.01 -9.86
N VAL A 359 1.83 15.97 -10.67
CA VAL A 359 0.76 16.91 -10.30
C VAL A 359 -0.54 16.44 -10.94
N VAL A 360 -1.54 16.10 -10.15
CA VAL A 360 -2.88 15.74 -10.65
C VAL A 360 -3.87 16.86 -10.42
N LYS A 361 -4.75 17.07 -11.41
CA LYS A 361 -5.85 18.02 -11.34
C LYS A 361 -7.11 17.45 -11.99
N GLU A 362 -8.25 17.65 -11.36
CA GLU A 362 -9.57 17.34 -11.93
C GLU A 362 -9.86 18.21 -13.16
N ARG A 363 -10.35 17.58 -14.23
CA ARG A 363 -10.81 18.28 -15.42
C ARG A 363 -12.15 18.96 -15.12
N ARG A 364 -12.38 20.17 -15.65
CA ARG A 364 -13.66 20.88 -15.45
C ARG A 364 -14.80 20.13 -16.15
N GLY A 365 -15.71 19.53 -15.37
CA GLY A 365 -16.99 19.02 -15.84
C GLY A 365 -17.07 17.53 -16.17
N GLU A 366 -15.99 16.77 -15.96
CA GLU A 366 -15.92 15.31 -16.12
C GLU A 366 -15.21 14.71 -14.89
N ASP A 367 -15.57 13.49 -14.47
CA ASP A 367 -14.92 12.74 -13.38
C ASP A 367 -13.47 12.27 -13.74
N ASP A 368 -12.91 12.78 -14.84
CA ASP A 368 -11.59 12.42 -15.34
C ASP A 368 -10.50 13.33 -14.76
N LEU A 369 -9.49 12.69 -14.17
CA LEU A 369 -8.29 13.32 -13.61
C LEU A 369 -7.22 13.46 -14.70
N ASN A 370 -6.54 14.59 -14.81
CA ASN A 370 -5.35 14.76 -15.64
C ASN A 370 -4.10 14.80 -14.77
N SER A 371 -3.06 14.08 -15.21
CA SER A 371 -1.73 14.07 -14.61
C SER A 371 -0.76 14.89 -15.43
N PHE A 372 -0.02 15.75 -14.74
CA PHE A 372 1.06 16.56 -15.27
C PHE A 372 2.38 16.10 -14.66
N VAL A 373 3.37 15.84 -15.48
CA VAL A 373 4.70 15.39 -15.05
C VAL A 373 5.76 16.20 -15.77
N ALA A 374 6.84 16.54 -15.06
CA ALA A 374 8.07 16.99 -15.69
C ALA A 374 9.16 15.93 -15.49
N VAL A 375 9.85 15.56 -16.57
CA VAL A 375 10.99 14.63 -16.53
C VAL A 375 12.16 15.18 -17.34
N LEU A 376 13.36 14.72 -17.00
CA LEU A 376 14.54 14.91 -17.82
C LEU A 376 14.55 13.86 -18.95
N GLY A 377 14.55 14.33 -20.19
CA GLY A 377 14.72 13.51 -21.39
C GLY A 377 16.20 13.35 -21.78
N LYS A 378 16.45 12.79 -22.97
CA LYS A 378 17.79 12.79 -23.57
C LYS A 378 18.18 14.20 -24.04
N ASP A 379 19.48 14.38 -24.31
CA ASP A 379 20.06 15.62 -24.83
C ASP A 379 19.76 16.87 -23.98
N ASN A 380 19.71 16.72 -22.65
CA ASN A 380 19.46 17.81 -21.69
C ASN A 380 18.14 18.57 -21.92
N LYS A 381 17.10 17.88 -22.39
CA LYS A 381 15.76 18.45 -22.53
C LYS A 381 14.89 18.15 -21.32
N ILE A 382 14.12 19.14 -20.86
CA ILE A 382 13.01 18.89 -19.95
C ILE A 382 11.75 18.69 -20.76
N LEU A 383 10.98 17.69 -20.35
CA LEU A 383 9.74 17.29 -20.99
C LEU A 383 8.62 17.48 -19.97
N ILE A 384 7.66 18.34 -20.31
CA ILE A 384 6.39 18.45 -19.58
C ILE A 384 5.37 17.59 -20.32
N ILE A 385 4.72 16.71 -19.57
CA ILE A 385 3.82 15.70 -20.09
C ILE A 385 2.47 15.89 -19.44
N GLU A 386 1.41 15.91 -20.26
CA GLU A 386 0.05 15.71 -19.78
C GLU A 386 -0.50 14.40 -20.36
N ALA A 387 -1.08 13.60 -19.47
CA ALA A 387 -1.88 12.43 -19.82
C ALA A 387 -2.99 12.27 -18.77
N PRO A 388 -4.11 11.59 -19.08
CA PRO A 388 -5.08 11.26 -18.04
C PRO A 388 -4.45 10.42 -16.93
N ALA A 389 -4.98 10.58 -15.71
CA ALA A 389 -4.38 10.06 -14.49
C ALA A 389 -4.43 8.54 -14.33
N SER A 390 -4.96 7.81 -15.32
CA SER A 390 -4.61 6.39 -15.41
C SER A 390 -3.12 6.27 -15.66
N GLY A 391 -2.39 5.79 -14.65
CA GLY A 391 -0.94 5.72 -14.65
C GLY A 391 -0.33 4.97 -15.85
N LYS A 392 -1.10 4.18 -16.62
CA LYS A 392 -0.58 3.40 -17.75
C LYS A 392 -0.35 4.30 -18.97
N TYR A 393 -1.26 5.24 -19.23
CA TYR A 393 -1.11 6.23 -20.31
C TYR A 393 -0.01 7.22 -19.96
N LEU A 394 0.04 7.65 -18.70
CA LEU A 394 1.11 8.51 -18.22
C LEU A 394 2.49 7.82 -18.33
N ARG A 395 2.60 6.54 -17.92
CA ARG A 395 3.83 5.76 -18.07
C ARG A 395 4.19 5.51 -19.54
N ALA A 396 3.22 5.26 -20.42
CA ALA A 396 3.47 5.15 -21.87
C ALA A 396 4.05 6.47 -22.42
N MET A 397 3.43 7.60 -22.08
CA MET A 397 3.87 8.94 -22.48
C MET A 397 5.25 9.29 -21.92
N VAL A 398 5.52 8.98 -20.65
CA VAL A 398 6.85 9.16 -20.03
C VAL A 398 7.88 8.24 -20.68
N GLY A 399 7.53 6.97 -20.94
CA GLY A 399 8.40 6.03 -21.64
C GLY A 399 8.77 6.52 -23.03
N ARG A 400 7.80 7.06 -23.79
CA ARG A 400 8.03 7.71 -25.10
C ARG A 400 8.94 8.93 -24.96
N ALA A 401 8.65 9.80 -24.00
CA ALA A 401 9.46 10.98 -23.69
C ALA A 401 10.94 10.62 -23.42
N ILE A 402 11.21 9.57 -22.64
CA ILE A 402 12.58 9.16 -22.29
C ILE A 402 13.28 8.43 -23.46
N THR A 403 12.53 7.71 -24.30
CA THR A 403 13.10 6.90 -25.40
C THR A 403 13.35 7.67 -26.69
N VAL A 404 12.46 8.60 -27.04
CA VAL A 404 12.37 9.27 -28.36
C VAL A 404 12.91 10.70 -28.37
N ALA A 405 13.15 11.29 -27.20
CA ALA A 405 13.82 12.59 -27.08
C ALA A 405 15.26 12.57 -27.59
#